data_AF-A0A1F8PL83-F1
#
_entry.id   AF-A0A1F8PL83-F1
#
_cell.length_a   1.000
_cell.length_b   1.000
_cell.length_c   1.000
_cell.angle_alpha   90.00
_cell.angle_beta   90.00
_cell.angle_gamma   90.00
#
_symmetry.space_group_name_H-M   'P 1'
#
loop_
_entity.id
_entity.type
_entity.pdbx_description
1 polymer ?
#
loop_
_entity_poly.entity_id
_entity_poly.type
_entity_poly.pdbx_seq_one_letter_code
_entity_poly.pdbx_strand_id
1 'polypeptide(L)' 'MLLPNEAGVYFLYQIGDVLVYIGKAQSLFRRVHEHEKEMIFCRVGYETTHYSRARILEKELIELYVNEHGQFPLYNKRH' A
#
# COMPACT_ATOMS: atom_id res chain seq x y z
N MET A 1 -15.74 -0.10 -3.89
CA MET A 1 -14.97 -1.07 -3.08
C MET A 1 -15.16 -0.68 -1.62
N LEU A 2 -15.55 -1.61 -0.73
CA LEU A 2 -15.74 -1.29 0.69
C LEU A 2 -14.44 -1.63 1.44
N LEU A 3 -13.65 -0.61 1.78
CA LEU A 3 -12.45 -0.77 2.61
C LEU A 3 -12.81 -0.58 4.09
N PRO A 4 -12.17 -1.31 5.01
CA PRO A 4 -12.45 -1.18 6.43
C PRO A 4 -11.93 0.16 6.98
N ASN A 5 -12.64 0.70 7.98
CA ASN A 5 -12.16 1.84 8.76
C ASN A 5 -11.26 1.38 9.91
N GLU A 6 -10.24 0.58 9.57
CA GLU A 6 -9.31 -0.04 10.52
C GLU A 6 -7.86 0.23 10.11
N ALA A 7 -6.94 0.02 11.04
CA ALA A 7 -5.52 0.10 10.77
C ALA A 7 -5.04 -1.12 9.97
N GLY A 8 -4.00 -0.94 9.17
CA GLY A 8 -3.45 -2.01 8.35
C GLY A 8 -2.42 -1.55 7.33
N VAL A 9 -2.00 -2.51 6.52
CA VAL A 9 -1.18 -2.30 5.31
C VAL A 9 -2.07 -2.48 4.07
N TYR A 10 -1.78 -1.73 3.01
CA TYR A 10 -2.49 -1.82 1.74
C TYR A 10 -1.53 -1.75 0.56
N PHE A 11 -2.07 -2.23 -0.56
CA PHE A 11 -1.38 -2.45 -1.82
C PHE A 11 -2.24 -1.85 -2.93
N LEU A 12 -1.68 -0.94 -3.72
CA LEU A 12 -2.36 -0.37 -4.89
C LEU A 12 -1.82 -1.01 -6.15
N TYR A 13 -2.72 -1.47 -7.02
CA TYR A 13 -2.37 -2.14 -8.27
C TYR A 13 -2.94 -1.38 -9.47
N GLN A 14 -2.17 -1.36 -10.56
CA GLN A 14 -2.63 -0.94 -11.89
C GLN A 14 -3.05 -2.15 -12.74
N ILE A 15 -3.53 -1.87 -13.95
CA ILE A 15 -3.95 -2.87 -14.93
C ILE A 15 -2.82 -3.90 -15.15
N GLY A 16 -3.18 -5.18 -15.23
CA GLY A 16 -2.22 -6.27 -15.33
C GLY A 16 -1.60 -6.67 -13.98
N ASP A 17 -2.27 -6.35 -12.87
CA ASP A 17 -1.84 -6.68 -11.50
C ASP A 17 -0.46 -6.14 -11.10
N VAL A 18 -0.05 -5.03 -11.73
CA VAL A 18 1.21 -4.34 -11.41
C VAL A 18 1.08 -3.62 -10.08
N LEU A 19 1.82 -4.06 -9.07
CA LEU A 19 1.90 -3.38 -7.77
C LEU A 19 2.66 -2.05 -7.93
N VAL A 20 1.98 -0.94 -7.62
CA VAL A 20 2.53 0.42 -7.80
C VAL A 20 2.75 1.18 -6.50
N TYR A 21 2.14 0.72 -5.41
CA TYR A 21 2.32 1.34 -4.10
C TYR A 21 2.06 0.35 -2.96
N ILE A 22 2.91 0.39 -1.95
CA ILE A 22 2.71 -0.25 -0.65
C ILE A 22 2.64 0.85 0.41
N GLY A 23 1.61 0.82 1.25
CA GLY A 23 1.45 1.81 2.30
C GLY A 23 0.79 1.26 3.55
N LYS A 24 0.92 2.00 4.65
CA LYS A 24 0.21 1.75 5.91
C LYS A 24 -0.80 2.85 6.25
N ALA A 25 -1.82 2.52 7.03
CA ALA A 25 -2.79 3.49 7.51
C ALA A 25 -3.33 3.13 8.90
N GLN A 26 -3.75 4.15 9.65
CA GLN A 26 -4.63 3.97 10.82
C GLN A 26 -6.08 3.72 10.42
N SER A 27 -6.46 4.17 9.22
CA SER A 27 -7.75 3.91 8.58
C SER A 27 -7.48 3.65 7.10
N LEU A 28 -7.63 2.39 6.70
CA LEU A 28 -7.46 1.95 5.32
C LEU A 28 -8.43 2.68 4.39
N PHE A 29 -9.71 2.77 4.79
CA PHE A 29 -10.74 3.53 4.06
C PHE A 29 -10.31 4.97 3.77
N ARG A 30 -9.96 5.74 4.81
CA ARG A 30 -9.64 7.15 4.65
C ARG A 30 -8.39 7.34 3.80
N ARG A 31 -7.33 6.57 4.08
CA ARG A 31 -6.04 6.77 3.41
C ARG A 31 -6.09 6.39 1.94
N VAL A 32 -6.75 5.30 1.58
CA VAL A 32 -6.87 4.90 0.17
C VAL A 32 -7.74 5.88 -0.61
N HIS A 33 -8.81 6.40 0.01
CA HIS A 33 -9.62 7.44 -0.62
C HIS A 33 -8.87 8.76 -0.85
N GLU A 34 -7.88 9.10 -0.02
CA GLU A 34 -6.96 10.22 -0.29
C GLU A 34 -6.13 9.96 -1.57
N HIS A 35 -5.66 8.73 -1.78
CA HIS A 35 -4.86 8.36 -2.96
C HIS A 35 -5.63 8.36 -4.28
N GLU A 36 -6.96 8.16 -4.25
CA GLU A 36 -7.80 8.23 -5.47
C GLU A 36 -7.70 9.59 -6.18
N LYS A 37 -7.22 10.64 -5.49
CA LYS A 37 -7.03 11.98 -6.05
C LYS A 37 -5.66 12.20 -6.69
N GLU A 38 -4.66 11.39 -6.33
CA GLU A 38 -3.25 11.65 -6.65
C GLU A 38 -2.59 10.52 -7.43
N MET A 39 -3.13 9.30 -7.35
CA MET A 39 -2.54 8.09 -7.90
C MET A 39 -3.54 7.37 -8.80
N ILE A 40 -3.02 6.78 -9.88
CA ILE A 40 -3.83 5.95 -10.78
C ILE A 40 -3.65 4.49 -10.36
N PHE A 41 -4.73 3.87 -9.87
CA PHE A 41 -4.81 2.46 -9.54
C PHE A 41 -6.21 1.91 -9.84
N CYS A 42 -6.34 0.60 -10.07
CA CYS A 42 -7.60 -0.07 -10.38
C CYS A 42 -8.01 -1.12 -9.34
N ARG A 43 -7.10 -1.56 -8.47
CA ARG A 43 -7.37 -2.55 -7.44
C ARG A 43 -6.61 -2.23 -6.16
N VAL A 44 -7.22 -2.55 -5.03
CA VAL A 44 -6.64 -2.40 -3.70
C VAL A 44 -6.63 -3.76 -3.01
N GLY A 45 -5.47 -4.21 -2.56
CA GLY A 45 -5.33 -5.29 -1.59
C GLY A 45 -5.06 -4.69 -0.20
N TYR A 46 -5.41 -5.40 0.87
CA TYR A 46 -5.10 -4.95 2.23
C TYR A 46 -5.03 -6.10 3.23
N GLU A 47 -4.38 -5.84 4.36
CA GLU A 47 -4.38 -6.68 5.56
C GLU A 47 -4.58 -5.79 6.79
N THR A 48 -5.60 -6.10 7.60
CA THR A 48 -5.88 -5.36 8.84
C THR A 48 -4.97 -5.85 9.96
N THR A 49 -4.42 -4.90 10.72
CA THR A 49 -3.56 -5.20 11.87
C THR A 49 -3.42 -3.95 12.75
N HIS A 50 -2.83 -4.09 13.94
CA HIS A 50 -2.48 -2.93 14.75
C HIS A 50 -1.51 -2.00 13.99
N TYR A 51 -1.71 -0.69 14.10
CA TYR A 51 -0.92 0.30 13.36
C TYR A 51 0.59 0.19 13.60
N SER A 52 1.01 -0.17 14.81
CA SER A 52 2.43 -0.43 15.14
C SER A 52 3.00 -1.57 14.29
N ARG A 53 2.24 -2.66 14.09
CA ARG A 53 2.64 -3.78 13.24
C ARG A 53 2.59 -3.40 11.77
N ALA A 54 1.58 -2.64 11.33
CA ALA A 54 1.49 -2.15 9.95
C ALA A 54 2.73 -1.33 9.54
N ARG A 55 3.32 -0.56 10.47
CA ARG A 55 4.57 0.18 10.23
C ARG A 55 5.77 -0.72 9.95
N ILE A 56 5.85 -1.86 10.62
CA ILE A 56 6.93 -2.83 10.41
C ILE A 56 6.70 -3.57 9.10
N LEU A 57 5.47 -4.08 8.89
CA LEU A 57 5.09 -4.83 7.69
C LEU A 57 5.29 -4.01 6.41
N GLU A 58 4.86 -2.76 6.37
CA GLU A 58 5.06 -1.90 5.19
C GLU A 58 6.54 -1.81 4.80
N LYS A 59 7.43 -1.64 5.79
CA LYS A 59 8.88 -1.58 5.56
C LYS A 59 9.41 -2.92 5.03
N GLU A 60 9.06 -4.02 5.68
CA GLU A 60 9.45 -5.38 5.27
C GLU A 60 8.99 -5.70 3.83
N LEU A 61 7.77 -5.30 3.48
CA LEU A 61 7.18 -5.53 2.16
C LEU A 61 7.82 -4.66 1.06
N ILE A 62 8.15 -3.40 1.37
CA ILE A 62 8.88 -2.53 0.43
C ILE A 62 10.30 -3.08 0.20
N GLU A 63 10.99 -3.50 1.26
CA GLU A 63 12.33 -4.10 1.15
C GLU A 63 12.29 -5.39 0.32
N LEU A 64 11.32 -6.25 0.56
CA LEU A 64 11.12 -7.46 -0.24
C LEU A 64 10.92 -7.13 -1.72
N TYR A 65 10.00 -6.21 -2.03
CA TYR A 65 9.75 -5.78 -3.41
C TYR A 65 11.02 -5.25 -4.10
N VAL A 66 11.80 -4.41 -3.40
CA VAL A 66 13.05 -3.86 -3.93
C VAL A 66 14.08 -4.96 -4.19
N ASN A 67 14.16 -5.96 -3.31
CA ASN A 67 15.07 -7.10 -3.49
C ASN A 67 14.65 -7.97 -4.69
N GLU A 68 13.35 -8.17 -4.91
CA GLU A 68 12.84 -9.00 -6.01
C GLU A 68 12.89 -8.29 -7.38
N HIS A 69 12.66 -6.98 -7.41
CA HIS A 69 12.51 -6.21 -8.66
C HIS A 69 13.66 -5.24 -8.94
N GLY A 70 14.59 -5.03 -8.00
CA GLY A 70 15.69 -4.07 -8.12
C GLY A 70 15.28 -2.59 -8.11
N GLN A 71 14.00 -2.29 -7.85
CA GLN A 71 13.43 -0.96 -7.85
C GLN A 71 12.30 -0.82 -6.83
N PHE A 72 11.94 0.41 -6.48
CA PHE A 72 10.78 0.69 -5.64
C PHE A 72 9.48 0.60 -6.46
N PRO A 73 8.33 0.32 -5.83
CA PRO A 73 7.04 0.53 -6.49
C PRO A 73 6.92 1.99 -6.96
N LEU A 74 6.25 2.20 -8.08
CA LEU A 74 6.19 3.48 -8.81
C LEU A 74 5.96 4.71 -7.92
N TYR A 75 5.05 4.61 -6.96
CA TYR A 75 4.65 5.73 -6.09
C TYR A 75 5.33 5.73 -4.71
N ASN A 76 6.14 4.71 -4.39
CA ASN A 76 6.94 4.71 -3.17
C ASN A 76 8.23 5.52 -3.40
N LYS A 77 8.44 6.57 -2.61
CA LYS A 77 9.66 7.39 -2.68
C LYS A 77 10.81 6.72 -1.91
N ARG A 78 12.05 6.92 -2.38
CA ARG A 78 13.26 6.70 -1.57
C ARG A 78 13.23 7.72 -0.42
N HIS A 79 13.01 7.25 0.80
CA HIS A 79 13.14 8.05 2.01
C HIS A 79 14.60 8.23 2.40
#